data_AF-A0AAV5WCP6-F1
#
_entry.id   AF-A0AAV5WCP6-F1
#
_cell.length_a   1.000
_cell.length_b   1.000
_cell.length_c   1.000
_cell.angle_alpha   90.00
_cell.angle_beta   90.00
_cell.angle_gamma   90.00
#
_symmetry.space_group_name_H-M   'P 1'
#
loop_
_entity.id
_entity.type
_entity.pdbx_description
1 polymer ?
#
loop_
_entity_poly.entity_id
_entity_poly.type
_entity_poly.pdbx_seq_one_letter_code
_entity_poly.pdbx_strand_id
1 'polypeptide(L)'
;MIVFQFIFTILGLILVPFVVVSFYRAGAIHRNFRIQVCVIACIFVNATIARGIIFYYQFYDLPLNDEDQLIIVANIARNTIFGYLCGFVGSFGMERTVATIWWKWYEKGGASTVIVVVLIELSNIFPSVLVSKEWLG
;
A
#
# COMPACT_ATOMS: atom_id res chain seq x y z
N MET A 1 -9.11 19.29 -14.62
CA MET A 1 -8.46 18.65 -13.46
C MET A 1 -8.53 17.12 -13.50
N ILE A 2 -9.69 16.52 -13.78
CA ILE A 2 -9.87 15.05 -13.85
C ILE A 2 -8.93 14.38 -14.88
N VAL A 3 -8.79 14.96 -16.08
CA VAL A 3 -7.91 14.43 -17.13
C VAL A 3 -6.46 14.27 -16.65
N PHE A 4 -5.92 15.27 -15.96
CA PHE A 4 -4.56 15.19 -15.40
C PHE A 4 -4.44 14.08 -14.35
N GLN A 5 -5.42 13.98 -13.43
CA GLN A 5 -5.43 12.91 -12.42
C GLN A 5 -5.44 11.53 -13.07
N PHE A 6 -6.22 11.36 -14.14
CA PHE A 6 -6.29 10.11 -14.90
C PHE A 6 -4.96 9.78 -15.60
N ILE A 7 -4.33 10.76 -16.24
CA ILE A 7 -3.01 10.59 -16.87
C ILE A 7 -1.96 10.16 -15.84
N PHE A 8 -1.88 10.85 -14.69
CA PHE A 8 -0.94 10.49 -13.62
C PHE A 8 -1.22 9.12 -13.00
N THR A 9 -2.49 8.71 -12.92
CA THR A 9 -2.92 7.38 -12.46
C THR A 9 -2.36 6.29 -13.39
N ILE A 10 -2.53 6.45 -14.70
CA ILE A 10 -2.01 5.50 -15.69
C ILE A 10 -0.47 5.47 -15.67
N LEU A 11 0.17 6.63 -15.66
CA LEU A 11 1.63 6.72 -15.57
C LEU A 11 2.15 6.03 -14.30
N GLY A 12 1.48 6.24 -13.17
CA GLY A 12 1.80 5.55 -11.91
C GLY A 12 1.76 4.04 -12.06
N LEU A 13 0.67 3.48 -12.61
CA LEU A 13 0.55 2.03 -12.84
C LEU A 13 1.63 1.47 -13.77
N ILE A 14 1.99 2.22 -14.81
CA ILE A 14 3.06 1.81 -15.74
C ILE A 14 4.41 1.80 -15.02
N LEU A 15 4.69 2.76 -14.14
CA LEU A 15 5.99 2.91 -13.47
C LEU A 15 6.19 1.91 -12.32
N VAL A 16 5.13 1.51 -11.61
CA VAL A 16 5.19 0.57 -10.48
C VAL A 16 6.00 -0.71 -10.76
N PRO A 17 5.76 -1.48 -11.84
CA PRO A 17 6.53 -2.70 -12.09
C PRO A 17 8.03 -2.44 -12.26
N PHE A 18 8.42 -1.31 -12.86
CA PHE A 18 9.83 -0.94 -12.97
C PHE A 18 10.46 -0.66 -11.61
N VAL A 19 9.73 0.04 -10.73
CA VAL A 19 10.17 0.30 -9.34
C VAL A 19 10.32 -1.02 -8.60
N VAL A 20 9.31 -1.90 -8.64
CA VAL A 20 9.33 -3.21 -7.97
C VAL A 20 10.50 -4.06 -8.44
N VAL A 21 10.71 -4.18 -9.76
CA VAL A 21 11.83 -4.95 -10.32
C VAL A 21 13.18 -4.35 -9.93
N SER A 22 13.30 -3.02 -9.94
CA SER A 22 14.54 -2.33 -9.56
C SER A 22 14.92 -2.60 -8.11
N PHE A 23 13.96 -2.45 -7.18
CA PHE A 23 14.20 -2.74 -5.76
C PHE A 23 14.40 -4.22 -5.49
N TYR A 24 13.66 -5.10 -6.15
CA TYR A 24 13.81 -6.55 -5.98
C TYR A 24 15.21 -7.03 -6.38
N ARG A 25 15.75 -6.49 -7.50
CA ARG A 25 17.08 -6.81 -8.02
C ARG A 25 18.22 -6.07 -7.32
N ALA A 26 17.94 -5.09 -6.46
CA ALA A 26 18.96 -4.38 -5.72
C ALA A 26 19.60 -5.28 -4.65
N GLY A 27 20.74 -5.89 -4.98
CA GLY A 27 21.44 -6.84 -4.11
C GLY A 27 21.99 -6.25 -2.81
N ALA A 28 22.28 -4.94 -2.80
CA ALA A 28 22.75 -4.23 -1.61
C ALA A 28 21.64 -4.00 -0.56
N ILE A 29 20.37 -4.23 -0.91
CA ILE A 29 19.22 -3.94 -0.06
C ILE A 29 18.77 -5.21 0.67
N HIS A 30 18.57 -5.10 1.98
CA HIS A 30 18.08 -6.21 2.80
C HIS A 30 16.75 -6.77 2.26
N ARG A 31 16.57 -8.09 2.37
CA ARG A 31 15.38 -8.79 1.84
C ARG A 31 14.06 -8.20 2.36
N ASN A 32 13.99 -7.90 3.66
CA ASN A 32 12.78 -7.35 4.27
C ASN A 32 12.37 -6.00 3.66
N PHE A 33 13.34 -5.11 3.43
CA PHE A 33 13.08 -3.82 2.80
C PHE A 33 12.51 -4.00 1.40
N ARG A 34 13.06 -4.94 0.61
CA ARG A 34 12.54 -5.25 -0.72
C ARG A 34 11.09 -5.74 -0.68
N ILE A 35 10.76 -6.59 0.30
CA ILE A 35 9.38 -7.07 0.52
C ILE A 35 8.46 -5.89 0.87
N GLN A 36 8.87 -5.00 1.77
CA GLN A 36 8.07 -3.82 2.13
C GLN A 36 7.78 -2.93 0.92
N VAL A 37 8.78 -2.63 0.08
CA VAL A 37 8.56 -1.88 -1.16
C VAL A 37 7.54 -2.57 -2.07
N CYS A 38 7.59 -3.91 -2.18
CA CYS A 38 6.60 -4.66 -2.94
C CYS A 38 5.19 -4.54 -2.34
N VAL A 39 5.06 -4.59 -1.00
CA VAL A 39 3.77 -4.43 -0.31
C VAL A 39 3.18 -3.03 -0.55
N ILE A 40 3.98 -1.97 -0.39
CA ILE A 40 3.54 -0.58 -0.67
C ILE A 40 3.08 -0.47 -2.13
N ALA A 41 3.83 -1.06 -3.07
CA ALA A 41 3.48 -1.06 -4.48
C ALA A 41 2.14 -1.78 -4.75
N CYS A 42 1.89 -2.94 -4.12
CA CYS A 42 0.61 -3.64 -4.23
C CYS A 42 -0.55 -2.80 -3.68
N ILE A 43 -0.37 -2.16 -2.52
CA ILE A 43 -1.39 -1.28 -1.93
C ILE A 43 -1.67 -0.08 -2.85
N PHE A 44 -0.61 0.52 -3.41
CA PHE A 44 -0.74 1.61 -4.38
C PHE A 44 -1.52 1.19 -5.63
N VAL A 45 -1.21 0.04 -6.23
CA VAL A 45 -1.94 -0.50 -7.38
C VAL A 45 -3.42 -0.70 -7.04
N ASN A 46 -3.73 -1.32 -5.89
CA ASN A 46 -5.11 -1.53 -5.45
C ASN A 46 -5.88 -0.21 -5.30
N ALA A 47 -5.29 0.80 -4.64
CA ALA A 47 -5.90 2.11 -4.48
C ALA A 47 -6.09 2.84 -5.83
N THR A 48 -5.18 2.62 -6.76
CA THR A 48 -5.22 3.22 -8.10
C THR A 48 -6.32 2.59 -8.96
N ILE A 49 -6.47 1.27 -8.91
CA ILE A 49 -7.58 0.55 -9.55
C ILE A 49 -8.92 1.02 -8.96
N ALA A 50 -9.01 1.11 -7.63
CA ALA A 50 -10.19 1.62 -6.95
C ALA A 50 -10.55 3.05 -7.36
N ARG A 51 -9.55 3.92 -7.56
CA ARG A 51 -9.76 5.26 -8.11
C ARG A 51 -10.30 5.22 -9.54
N GLY A 52 -9.84 4.28 -10.37
CA GLY A 52 -10.37 4.03 -11.71
C GLY A 52 -11.85 3.66 -11.71
N ILE A 53 -12.28 2.81 -10.77
CA ILE A 53 -13.69 2.46 -10.58
C ILE A 53 -14.52 3.71 -10.24
N ILE A 54 -14.06 4.54 -9.31
CA ILE A 54 -14.75 5.79 -8.95
C ILE A 54 -14.82 6.74 -10.15
N PHE A 55 -13.75 6.87 -10.93
CA PHE A 55 -13.78 7.68 -12.16
C PHE A 55 -14.76 7.16 -13.20
N TYR A 56 -14.91 5.83 -13.34
CA TYR A 56 -15.91 5.26 -14.22
C TYR A 56 -17.32 5.71 -13.83
N TYR A 57 -17.69 5.63 -12.54
CA TYR A 57 -18.99 6.12 -12.06
C TYR A 57 -19.20 7.61 -12.34
N GLN A 58 -18.16 8.42 -12.09
CA GLN A 58 -18.20 9.87 -12.34
C GLN A 58 -18.29 10.23 -13.83
N PHE A 59 -17.71 9.42 -14.72
CA PHE A 59 -17.70 9.71 -16.15
C PHE A 59 -19.03 9.34 -16.83
N TYR A 60 -19.71 8.32 -16.33
CA TYR A 60 -21.00 7.84 -16.85
C TYR A 60 -22.21 8.36 -16.04
N ASP A 61 -22.00 9.32 -15.14
CA ASP A 61 -23.03 9.90 -14.27
C ASP A 61 -23.87 8.84 -13.53
N LEU A 62 -23.22 7.75 -13.10
CA LEU A 62 -23.89 6.70 -12.32
C LEU A 62 -24.13 7.17 -10.89
N PRO A 63 -25.26 6.81 -10.27
CA PRO A 63 -25.55 7.20 -8.89
C PRO A 63 -24.53 6.58 -7.94
N LEU A 64 -23.88 7.41 -7.14
CA LEU A 64 -23.02 7.00 -6.03
C LEU A 64 -23.92 6.63 -4.85
N ASN A 65 -24.50 5.44 -4.88
CA ASN A 65 -25.34 4.95 -3.80
C ASN A 65 -24.47 4.30 -2.71
N ASP A 66 -24.75 4.59 -1.45
CA ASP A 66 -24.06 4.04 -0.28
C ASP A 66 -24.41 2.55 -0.05
N GLU A 67 -25.37 2.01 -0.80
CA GLU A 67 -25.69 0.58 -0.82
C GLU A 67 -24.87 -0.20 -1.86
N ASP A 68 -24.20 0.49 -2.79
CA ASP A 68 -23.39 -0.16 -3.83
C ASP A 68 -22.06 -0.65 -3.24
N GLN A 69 -21.99 -1.96 -2.99
CA GLN A 69 -20.82 -2.63 -2.44
C GLN A 69 -19.53 -2.36 -3.24
N LEU A 70 -19.62 -2.19 -4.57
CA LEU A 70 -18.46 -1.91 -5.40
C LEU A 70 -17.87 -0.53 -5.09
N ILE A 71 -18.73 0.48 -4.95
CA ILE A 71 -18.32 1.84 -4.58
C ILE A 71 -17.80 1.91 -3.15
N ILE A 72 -18.44 1.21 -2.21
CA ILE A 72 -17.98 1.12 -0.82
C ILE A 72 -16.56 0.55 -0.77
N VAL A 73 -16.33 -0.62 -1.39
CA VAL A 73 -15.02 -1.27 -1.41
C VAL A 73 -13.99 -0.40 -2.12
N ALA A 74 -14.35 0.24 -3.24
CA ALA A 74 -13.46 1.15 -3.94
C ALA A 74 -13.06 2.35 -3.07
N ASN A 75 -13.99 2.95 -2.32
CA ASN A 75 -13.66 4.04 -1.41
C ASN A 75 -12.78 3.57 -0.25
N ILE A 76 -13.06 2.41 0.37
CA ILE A 76 -12.20 1.85 1.42
C ILE A 76 -10.78 1.62 0.88
N ALA A 77 -10.64 0.96 -0.27
CA ALA A 77 -9.34 0.67 -0.86
C ALA A 77 -8.57 1.95 -1.22
N ARG A 78 -9.26 2.96 -1.79
CA ARG A 78 -8.69 4.28 -2.09
C ARG A 78 -8.23 4.99 -0.82
N ASN A 79 -9.02 4.98 0.24
CA ASN A 79 -8.69 5.69 1.48
C ASN A 79 -7.60 4.97 2.29
N THR A 80 -7.53 3.63 2.19
CA THR A 80 -6.57 2.80 2.92
C THR A 80 -5.12 3.19 2.62
N ILE A 81 -4.81 3.59 1.38
CA ILE A 81 -3.45 4.02 1.04
C ILE A 81 -2.99 5.22 1.85
N PHE A 82 -3.89 6.16 2.15
CA PHE A 82 -3.53 7.36 2.88
C PHE A 82 -3.16 7.01 4.33
N GLY A 83 -4.02 6.25 5.01
CA GLY A 83 -3.72 5.75 6.36
C GLY A 83 -2.42 4.95 6.39
N TYR A 84 -2.23 4.09 5.39
CA TYR A 84 -1.05 3.23 5.31
C TYR A 84 0.23 4.05 5.12
N LEU A 85 0.22 5.07 4.25
CA LEU A 85 1.38 5.95 4.04
C LEU A 85 1.69 6.82 5.28
N CYS A 86 0.67 7.25 6.02
CA CYS A 86 0.87 7.95 7.29
C CYS A 86 1.56 7.07 8.34
N GLY A 87 1.16 5.80 8.46
CA GLY A 87 1.77 4.86 9.40
C GLY A 87 3.08 4.23 8.91
N PHE A 88 3.37 4.31 7.61
CA PHE A 88 4.53 3.65 6.99
C PHE A 88 5.87 4.07 7.60
N VAL A 89 6.06 5.36 7.90
CA VAL A 89 7.32 5.83 8.51
C VAL A 89 7.52 5.22 9.90
N GLY A 90 6.44 5.11 10.68
CA GLY A 90 6.47 4.50 12.01
C GLY A 90 6.71 2.99 11.93
N SER A 91 6.01 2.30 11.02
CA SER A 91 6.19 0.85 10.79
C SER A 91 7.62 0.53 10.36
N PHE A 92 8.20 1.36 9.48
CA PHE A 92 9.58 1.26 9.06
C PHE A 92 10.56 1.50 10.22
N GLY A 93 10.32 2.52 11.05
CA GLY A 93 11.12 2.79 12.24
C GLY A 93 11.13 1.65 13.26
N MET A 94 9.97 1.03 13.50
CA MET A 94 9.87 -0.17 14.34
C MET A 94 10.67 -1.33 13.77
N GLU A 95 10.59 -1.56 12.46
CA GLU A 95 11.32 -2.64 11.78
C GLU A 95 12.85 -2.45 11.91
N ARG A 96 13.34 -1.22 11.70
CA ARG A 96 14.75 -0.86 11.91
C ARG A 96 15.18 -0.99 13.37
N THR A 97 14.28 -0.70 14.30
CA THR A 97 14.54 -0.87 15.75
C THR A 97 14.73 -2.35 16.10
N VAL A 98 13.86 -3.24 15.60
CA VAL A 98 13.99 -4.69 15.74
C VAL A 98 15.32 -5.17 15.13
N ALA A 99 15.63 -4.72 13.91
CA ALA A 99 16.88 -5.07 13.24
C ALA A 99 18.13 -4.63 14.03
N THR A 100 18.06 -3.49 14.72
CA THR A 100 19.17 -2.96 15.52
C THR A 100 19.37 -3.77 16.81
N ILE A 101 18.27 -4.07 17.52
CA ILE A 101 18.33 -4.82 18.79
C ILE A 101 18.75 -6.27 18.56
N TRP A 102 18.22 -6.92 17.53
CA TRP A 102 18.46 -8.33 17.22
C TRP A 102 19.31 -8.54 15.95
N TRP A 103 20.33 -7.70 15.75
CA TRP A 103 21.14 -7.65 14.52
C TRP A 103 21.71 -9.01 14.09
N LYS A 104 22.27 -9.80 15.02
CA LYS A 104 22.86 -11.13 14.72
C LYS A 104 21.85 -12.12 14.14
N TRP A 105 20.60 -12.02 14.56
CA TRP A 105 19.52 -12.85 14.04
C TRP A 105 19.00 -12.30 12.71
N TYR A 106 18.90 -10.98 12.63
CA TYR A 106 18.39 -10.27 11.48
C TYR A 106 19.30 -10.41 10.24
N GLU A 107 20.63 -10.28 10.40
CA GLU A 107 21.62 -10.41 9.32
C GLU A 107 21.66 -11.80 8.67
N LYS A 108 21.21 -12.85 9.38
CA LYS A 108 21.14 -14.20 8.81
C LYS A 108 20.10 -14.30 7.68
N GLY A 109 19.19 -13.34 7.55
CA GLY A 109 18.22 -13.28 6.45
C GLY A 109 17.27 -14.48 6.38
N GLY A 110 17.10 -15.21 7.48
CA GLY A 110 16.28 -16.42 7.56
C GLY A 110 14.79 -16.13 7.41
N ALA A 111 13.98 -17.16 7.14
CA ALA A 111 12.52 -17.01 6.98
C ALA A 111 11.83 -16.37 8.21
N SER A 112 12.40 -16.54 9.41
CA SER A 112 11.89 -15.94 10.64
C SER A 112 11.89 -14.41 10.62
N THR A 113 12.79 -13.76 9.89
CA THR A 113 12.83 -12.27 9.81
C THR A 113 11.69 -11.72 8.95
N VAL A 114 11.11 -12.55 8.07
CA VAL A 114 9.93 -12.18 7.27
C VAL A 114 8.68 -12.07 8.14
N ILE A 115 8.58 -12.86 9.21
CA ILE A 115 7.45 -12.79 10.16
C ILE A 115 7.36 -11.40 10.80
N VAL A 116 8.51 -10.79 11.13
CA VAL A 116 8.55 -9.41 11.65
C VAL A 116 7.96 -8.44 10.63
N VAL A 117 8.31 -8.57 9.34
CA VAL A 117 7.72 -7.73 8.29
C VAL A 117 6.22 -7.92 8.24
N VAL A 118 5.73 -9.16 8.25
CA VAL A 118 4.29 -9.45 8.22
C VAL A 118 3.57 -8.80 9.41
N LEU A 119 4.09 -8.95 10.63
CA LEU A 119 3.47 -8.36 11.83
C LEU A 119 3.45 -6.82 11.77
N ILE A 120 4.54 -6.21 11.31
CA ILE A 120 4.65 -4.76 11.17
C ILE A 120 3.70 -4.23 10.08
N GLU A 121 3.63 -4.91 8.93
CA GLU A 121 2.70 -4.54 7.86
C GLU A 121 1.25 -4.70 8.31
N LEU A 122 0.90 -5.78 9.03
CA LEU A 122 -0.44 -5.97 9.59
C LEU A 122 -0.79 -4.87 10.60
N SER A 123 0.17 -4.46 11.44
CA SER A 123 -0.03 -3.37 12.41
C SER A 123 -0.29 -2.02 11.74
N ASN A 124 0.09 -1.84 10.47
CA ASN A 124 -0.15 -0.63 9.69
C ASN A 124 -1.42 -0.73 8.84
N ILE A 125 -1.60 -1.85 8.14
CA ILE A 125 -2.74 -2.09 7.24
C ILE A 125 -4.06 -2.13 8.04
N PHE A 126 -4.08 -2.82 9.18
CA PHE A 126 -5.32 -3.02 9.92
C PHE A 126 -5.95 -1.70 10.42
N PRO A 127 -5.21 -0.79 11.12
CA PRO A 127 -5.75 0.52 11.46
C PRO A 127 -6.14 1.36 10.24
N SER A 128 -5.37 1.26 9.15
CA SER A 128 -5.64 2.02 7.92
C SER A 128 -6.98 1.62 7.29
N VAL A 129 -7.29 0.32 7.26
CA VAL A 129 -8.58 -0.19 6.76
C VAL A 129 -9.71 0.21 7.69
N LEU A 130 -9.53 0.09 9.01
CA LEU A 130 -10.56 0.48 9.99
C LEU A 130 -10.91 1.97 9.86
N VAL A 131 -9.90 2.85 9.88
CA VAL A 131 -10.12 4.30 9.72
C VAL A 131 -10.79 4.63 8.37
N SER A 132 -10.38 3.94 7.30
CA SER A 132 -10.99 4.13 5.97
C SER A 132 -12.46 3.73 5.92
N LYS A 133 -12.86 2.74 6.72
CA LYS A 133 -14.26 2.32 6.86
C LYS A 133 -15.07 3.34 7.66
N GLU A 134 -14.51 3.88 8.75
CA GLU A 134 -15.18 4.90 9.57
C GLU A 134 -15.45 6.19 8.79
N TRP A 135 -14.66 6.52 7.76
CA TRP A 135 -14.91 7.67 6.89
C TRP A 135 -16.11 7.51 5.94
N LEU A 136 -16.75 6.35 5.91
CA LEU A 136 -17.93 6.07 5.09
C LEU A 136 -19.24 6.08 5.89
N GLY A 137 -19.18 6.11 7.23
CA GLY A 137 -20.35 6.22 8.10
C GLY A 137 -20.62 7.67 8.50
#